data_AF-A0A5S6Q5Y4-F1
#
_entry.id   AF-A0A5S6Q5Y4-F1
#
_cell.length_a   1.000
_cell.length_b   1.000
_cell.length_c   1.000
_cell.angle_alpha   90.00
_cell.angle_beta   90.00
_cell.angle_gamma   90.00
#
_symmetry.space_group_name_H-M   'P 1'
#
loop_
_entity.id
_entity.type
_entity.pdbx_description
1 polymer ?
#
loop_
_entity_poly.entity_id
_entity_poly.type
_entity_poly.pdbx_seq_one_letter_code
_entity_poly.pdbx_strand_id
1 'polypeptide(L)'
;MQSANTYPCVSTREVIKVINHHCHGSDAARVQVNAICAAAQRRAEQTTETVVVILNEAYRSASTATMGQMPSDRAMRQMIRRRRLAVEVPPPQPVDRASLIVAEEYLTYRTVKGFLLYDSGVGDGERILIFGRQWHSTWSGEMKTV
;
A
#
# COMPACT_ATOMS: atom_id res chain seq x y z
N MET A 1 0.33 -2.20 -36.22
CA MET A 1 -0.90 -2.97 -35.91
C MET A 1 -1.94 -2.03 -35.33
N GLN A 2 -3.05 -1.81 -36.04
CA GLN A 2 -4.22 -1.05 -35.59
C GLN A 2 -5.07 -1.95 -34.68
N SER A 3 -5.45 -1.48 -33.50
CA SER A 3 -6.35 -2.23 -32.61
C SER A 3 -7.78 -1.72 -32.81
N ALA A 4 -8.74 -2.62 -32.93
CA ALA A 4 -10.16 -2.28 -33.04
C ALA A 4 -10.99 -3.24 -32.19
N ASN A 5 -12.12 -2.77 -31.64
CA ASN A 5 -13.00 -3.64 -30.88
C ASN A 5 -13.66 -4.64 -31.82
N THR A 6 -13.30 -5.90 -31.62
CA THR A 6 -13.58 -7.00 -32.54
C THR A 6 -14.53 -7.97 -31.84
N TYR A 7 -15.71 -8.18 -32.43
CA TYR A 7 -16.72 -9.10 -31.91
C TYR A 7 -16.71 -10.38 -32.75
N PRO A 8 -16.10 -11.47 -32.28
CA PRO A 8 -16.06 -12.72 -33.02
C PRO A 8 -17.38 -13.50 -32.88
N CYS A 9 -17.75 -14.22 -33.93
CA CYS A 9 -18.77 -15.26 -33.87
C CYS A 9 -18.32 -16.37 -32.93
N VAL A 10 -19.18 -16.77 -31.99
CA VAL A 10 -18.83 -17.80 -31.01
C VAL A 10 -18.64 -19.18 -31.68
N SER A 11 -19.35 -19.46 -32.77
CA SER A 11 -19.30 -20.75 -33.47
C SER A 11 -18.18 -20.85 -34.50
N THR A 12 -17.87 -19.78 -35.25
CA THR A 12 -16.85 -19.81 -36.32
C THR A 12 -15.55 -19.09 -35.97
N ARG A 13 -15.51 -18.35 -34.85
CA ARG A 13 -14.42 -17.42 -34.46
C ARG A 13 -14.11 -16.34 -35.51
N GLU A 14 -14.94 -16.19 -36.53
CA GLU A 14 -14.80 -15.14 -37.53
C GLU A 14 -15.25 -13.78 -36.97
N VAL A 15 -14.59 -12.71 -37.38
CA VAL A 15 -14.90 -11.35 -36.94
C VAL A 15 -16.20 -10.89 -37.62
N ILE A 16 -17.29 -10.76 -36.86
CA ILE A 16 -18.59 -10.33 -37.42
C ILE A 16 -18.65 -8.81 -37.51
N LYS A 17 -17.99 -8.10 -36.60
CA LYS A 17 -18.08 -6.63 -36.52
C LYS A 17 -16.82 -6.03 -35.92
N VAL A 18 -16.32 -4.99 -36.57
CA VAL A 18 -15.24 -4.13 -36.09
C VAL A 18 -15.82 -2.75 -35.83
N ILE A 19 -15.76 -2.27 -34.59
CA ILE A 19 -16.27 -0.96 -34.18
C ILE A 19 -15.11 -0.15 -33.58
N ASN A 20 -15.10 1.17 -33.82
CA ASN A 20 -14.10 2.13 -33.39
C ASN A 20 -12.70 1.85 -33.98
N HIS A 21 -12.46 2.44 -35.16
CA HIS A 21 -11.14 2.47 -35.76
C HIS A 21 -10.26 3.45 -34.98
N HIS A 22 -9.32 2.94 -34.19
CA HIS A 22 -8.29 3.78 -33.58
C HIS A 22 -7.25 4.13 -34.65
N CYS A 23 -7.09 5.42 -34.95
CA CYS A 23 -6.12 5.90 -35.95
C CYS A 23 -4.66 5.79 -35.48
N HIS A 24 -4.43 5.33 -34.24
CA HIS A 24 -3.11 5.07 -33.69
C HIS A 24 -2.87 3.55 -33.53
N GLY A 25 -1.66 3.11 -33.86
CA GLY A 25 -1.25 1.73 -33.63
C GLY A 25 -1.22 1.36 -32.15
N SER A 26 -1.22 0.06 -31.86
CA SER A 26 -0.96 -0.44 -30.51
C SER A 26 0.44 -0.02 -30.05
N ASP A 27 0.53 0.72 -28.95
CA ASP A 27 1.79 1.08 -28.31
C ASP A 27 2.22 -0.04 -27.35
N ALA A 28 3.03 -0.97 -27.86
CA ALA A 28 3.53 -2.10 -27.10
C ALA A 28 4.41 -1.65 -25.91
N ALA A 29 5.15 -0.55 -26.04
CA ALA A 29 5.97 -0.02 -24.96
C ALA A 29 5.08 0.46 -23.81
N ARG A 30 4.01 1.22 -24.12
CA ARG A 30 3.03 1.66 -23.11
C ARG A 30 2.32 0.51 -22.41
N VAL A 31 1.96 -0.55 -23.15
CA VAL A 31 1.38 -1.76 -22.56
C VAL A 31 2.37 -2.40 -21.58
N GLN A 32 3.66 -2.49 -21.95
CA GLN A 32 4.69 -3.03 -21.08
C GLN A 32 4.94 -2.14 -19.86
N VAL A 33 4.95 -0.81 -20.00
CA VAL A 33 5.04 0.14 -18.87
C VAL A 33 3.92 -0.11 -17.87
N ASN A 34 2.67 -0.21 -18.35
CA ASN A 34 1.52 -0.47 -17.49
C ASN A 34 1.65 -1.82 -16.75
N ALA A 35 2.14 -2.86 -17.44
CA ALA A 35 2.38 -4.17 -16.83
C ALA A 35 3.44 -4.10 -15.71
N ILE A 36 4.54 -3.37 -15.94
CA ILE A 36 5.60 -3.16 -14.95
C ILE A 36 5.06 -2.39 -13.74
N CYS A 37 4.33 -1.29 -13.95
CA CYS A 37 3.73 -0.52 -12.86
C CYS A 37 2.75 -1.37 -12.03
N ALA A 38 1.90 -2.17 -12.69
CA ALA A 38 0.96 -3.07 -12.02
C ALA A 38 1.69 -4.16 -11.23
N ALA A 39 2.79 -4.72 -11.77
CA ALA A 39 3.60 -5.71 -11.07
C ALA A 39 4.28 -5.14 -9.83
N ALA A 40 4.85 -3.93 -9.93
CA ALA A 40 5.46 -3.23 -8.81
C ALA A 40 4.44 -2.91 -7.71
N GLN A 41 3.23 -2.44 -8.09
CA GLN A 41 2.14 -2.21 -7.15
C GLN A 41 1.74 -3.50 -6.43
N ARG A 42 1.48 -4.58 -7.17
CA ARG A 42 1.07 -5.87 -6.59
C ARG A 42 2.10 -6.43 -5.62
N ARG A 43 3.39 -6.39 -5.98
CA ARG A 43 4.46 -6.82 -5.08
C ARG A 43 4.55 -5.93 -3.84
N ALA A 44 4.37 -4.62 -3.98
CA ALA A 44 4.36 -3.69 -2.86
C ALA A 44 3.24 -3.97 -1.84
N GLU A 45 2.11 -4.55 -2.26
CA GLU A 45 1.03 -5.00 -1.38
C GLU A 45 1.36 -6.31 -0.66
N GLN A 46 2.06 -7.20 -1.34
CA GLN A 46 2.26 -8.58 -0.90
C GLN A 46 3.55 -8.77 -0.09
N THR A 47 4.50 -7.83 -0.15
CA THR A 47 5.83 -7.98 0.46
C THR A 47 6.28 -6.74 1.24
N THR A 48 7.12 -6.97 2.25
CA THR A 48 7.81 -5.94 3.05
C THR A 48 9.18 -5.56 2.47
N GLU A 49 9.49 -6.01 1.25
CA GLU A 49 10.78 -5.74 0.57
C GLU A 49 11.05 -4.24 0.45
N THR A 50 12.33 -3.85 0.35
CA THR A 50 12.65 -2.43 0.15
C THR A 50 12.20 -1.98 -1.24
N VAL A 51 11.92 -0.67 -1.39
CA VAL A 51 11.47 -0.09 -2.66
C VAL A 51 12.47 -0.37 -3.79
N VAL A 52 13.77 -0.38 -3.49
CA VAL A 52 14.83 -0.67 -4.47
C VAL A 52 14.72 -2.10 -5.01
N VAL A 53 14.46 -3.08 -4.13
CA VAL A 53 14.29 -4.48 -4.54
C VAL A 53 13.09 -4.64 -5.46
N ILE A 54 11.96 -4.02 -5.12
CA ILE A 54 10.74 -4.06 -5.94
C ILE A 54 10.98 -3.47 -7.33
N LEU A 55 11.66 -2.33 -7.42
CA LEU A 55 11.95 -1.68 -8.70
C LEU A 55 12.93 -2.48 -9.55
N ASN A 56 14.02 -2.98 -8.97
CA ASN A 56 14.99 -3.81 -9.68
C ASN A 56 14.32 -5.06 -10.26
N GLU A 57 13.42 -5.68 -9.50
CA GLU A 57 12.67 -6.83 -9.94
C GLU A 57 11.66 -6.49 -11.05
N ALA A 58 10.92 -5.39 -10.89
CA ALA A 58 9.95 -4.94 -11.87
C ALA A 58 10.61 -4.57 -13.21
N TYR A 59 11.82 -4.01 -13.17
CA TYR A 59 12.56 -3.59 -14.36
C TYR A 59 13.31 -4.72 -15.07
N ARG A 60 13.43 -5.90 -14.45
CA ARG A 60 14.21 -7.02 -15.03
C ARG A 60 13.75 -7.42 -16.44
N SER A 61 12.47 -7.24 -16.77
CA SER A 61 11.90 -7.58 -18.08
C SER A 61 11.70 -6.37 -19.01
N ALA A 62 12.11 -5.16 -18.60
CA ALA A 62 11.85 -3.95 -19.35
C ALA A 62 12.78 -3.82 -20.57
N SER A 63 12.20 -3.54 -21.75
CA SER A 63 13.00 -3.18 -22.94
C SER A 63 13.48 -1.73 -22.86
N THR A 64 14.50 -1.37 -23.65
CA THR A 64 15.00 0.02 -23.74
C THR A 64 13.91 1.01 -24.16
N ALA A 65 13.06 0.63 -25.12
CA ALA A 65 11.93 1.45 -25.56
C ALA A 65 10.92 1.68 -24.44
N THR A 66 10.67 0.66 -23.62
CA THR A 66 9.80 0.73 -22.45
C THR A 66 10.41 1.61 -21.37
N MET A 67 11.71 1.46 -21.08
CA MET A 67 12.41 2.32 -20.12
C MET A 67 12.35 3.81 -20.49
N GLY A 68 12.38 4.13 -21.79
CA GLY A 68 12.21 5.51 -22.28
C GLY A 68 10.82 6.10 -22.02
N GLN A 69 9.80 5.27 -21.79
CA GLN A 69 8.43 5.68 -21.46
C GLN A 69 8.07 5.48 -19.99
N MET A 70 9.00 5.00 -19.15
CA MET A 70 8.72 4.74 -17.75
C MET A 70 8.45 6.05 -16.98
N PRO A 71 7.56 6.02 -15.98
CA PRO A 71 7.47 7.10 -15.01
C PRO A 71 8.82 7.33 -14.33
N SER A 72 9.06 8.55 -13.86
CA SER A 72 10.29 8.89 -13.14
C SER A 72 10.48 8.01 -11.90
N ASP A 73 11.73 7.80 -11.48
CA ASP A 73 12.06 7.04 -10.27
C ASP A 73 11.29 7.56 -9.05
N ARG A 74 11.20 8.89 -8.90
CA ARG A 74 10.39 9.52 -7.86
C ARG A 74 8.91 9.12 -7.92
N ALA A 75 8.32 9.12 -9.11
CA ALA A 75 6.92 8.72 -9.31
C ALA A 75 6.71 7.24 -8.97
N MET A 76 7.64 6.37 -9.38
CA MET A 76 7.60 4.95 -9.09
C MET A 76 7.70 4.65 -7.58
N ARG A 77 8.62 5.30 -6.87
CA ARG A 77 8.71 5.21 -5.39
C ARG A 77 7.44 5.70 -4.70
N GLN A 78 6.88 6.81 -5.17
CA GLN A 78 5.65 7.36 -4.61
C GLN A 78 4.45 6.42 -4.82
N MET A 79 4.38 5.78 -5.98
CA MET A 79 3.34 4.78 -6.29
C MET A 79 3.42 3.59 -5.34
N ILE A 80 4.60 3.03 -5.12
CA ILE A 80 4.83 1.93 -4.17
C ILE A 80 4.43 2.34 -2.75
N ARG A 81 4.84 3.53 -2.30
CA ARG A 81 4.49 4.06 -0.98
C ARG A 81 2.98 4.21 -0.81
N ARG A 82 2.29 4.84 -1.78
CA ARG A 82 0.83 5.01 -1.75
C ARG A 82 0.12 3.68 -1.69
N ARG A 83 0.60 2.68 -2.44
CA ARG A 83 -0.04 1.37 -2.45
C ARG A 83 0.07 0.66 -1.10
N ARG A 84 1.24 0.75 -0.46
CA ARG A 84 1.43 0.25 0.92
C ARG A 84 0.50 0.92 1.92
N LEU A 85 0.44 2.25 1.89
CA LEU A 85 -0.46 3.02 2.76
C LEU A 85 -1.95 2.72 2.51
N ALA A 86 -2.32 2.30 1.30
CA ALA A 86 -3.69 1.90 1.00
C ALA A 86 -4.02 0.48 1.51
N VAL A 87 -3.01 -0.39 1.64
CA VAL A 87 -3.16 -1.75 2.19
C VAL A 87 -3.06 -1.76 3.70
N GLU A 88 -2.23 -0.90 4.29
CA GLU A 88 -2.30 -0.55 5.71
C GLU A 88 -3.60 0.21 5.97
N VAL A 89 -4.73 -0.50 6.00
CA VAL A 89 -6.02 0.05 6.40
C VAL A 89 -5.85 0.55 7.84
N PRO A 90 -5.92 1.86 8.09
CA PRO A 90 -5.91 2.37 9.45
C PRO A 90 -7.05 1.69 10.21
N PRO A 91 -6.86 1.29 11.48
CA PRO A 91 -7.94 0.72 12.26
C PRO A 91 -9.14 1.68 12.25
N PRO A 92 -10.38 1.14 12.21
CA PRO A 92 -11.57 1.96 12.21
C PRO A 92 -11.54 2.94 13.39
N GLN A 93 -12.01 4.16 13.16
CA GLN A 93 -12.04 5.18 14.20
C GLN A 93 -12.84 4.65 15.39
N PRO A 94 -12.29 4.68 16.62
CA PRO A 94 -13.02 4.24 17.80
C PRO A 94 -14.29 5.06 17.96
N VAL A 95 -15.41 4.39 18.26
CA VAL A 95 -16.70 5.04 18.48
C VAL A 95 -16.69 5.81 19.81
N ASP A 96 -15.98 5.28 20.78
CA ASP A 96 -15.79 5.86 22.11
C ASP A 96 -14.41 5.49 22.69
N ARG A 97 -14.03 6.14 23.79
CA ARG A 97 -12.73 5.92 24.46
C ARG A 97 -12.60 4.50 25.04
N ALA A 98 -13.69 3.89 25.49
CA ALA A 98 -13.70 2.55 26.07
C ALA A 98 -13.37 1.48 25.02
N SER A 99 -13.78 1.70 23.77
CA SER A 99 -13.61 0.80 22.62
C SER A 99 -12.25 0.89 21.92
N LEU A 100 -11.39 1.83 22.31
CA LEU A 100 -10.12 2.08 21.64
C LEU A 100 -9.17 0.89 21.77
N ILE A 101 -8.67 0.34 20.66
CA ILE A 101 -7.67 -0.73 20.69
C ILE A 101 -6.31 -0.14 20.32
N VAL A 102 -5.38 -0.10 21.28
CA VAL A 102 -3.98 0.27 21.02
C VAL A 102 -3.25 -0.97 20.54
N ALA A 103 -2.87 -1.01 19.27
CA ALA A 103 -2.10 -2.13 18.73
C ALA A 103 -0.71 -2.23 19.36
N GLU A 104 -0.17 -3.45 19.45
CA GLU A 104 1.09 -3.72 20.16
C GLU A 104 2.27 -2.94 19.56
N GLU A 105 2.25 -2.68 18.24
CA GLU A 105 3.31 -1.92 17.58
C GLU A 105 3.42 -0.48 18.12
N TYR A 106 2.31 0.08 18.60
CA TYR A 106 2.26 1.42 19.20
C TYR A 106 2.65 1.45 20.68
N LEU A 107 2.88 0.30 21.32
CA LEU A 107 3.34 0.25 22.72
C LEU A 107 4.84 0.54 22.86
N THR A 108 5.56 0.53 21.74
CA THR A 108 7.02 0.65 21.70
C THR A 108 7.45 1.86 20.88
N TYR A 109 8.51 2.54 21.33
CA TYR A 109 9.17 3.58 20.54
C TYR A 109 10.56 3.07 20.15
N ARG A 110 10.75 2.82 18.85
CA ARG A 110 11.95 2.17 18.29
C ARG A 110 12.18 0.78 18.90
N THR A 111 13.25 0.61 19.66
CA THR A 111 13.67 -0.65 20.28
C THR A 111 13.40 -0.72 21.78
N VAL A 112 12.79 0.32 22.37
CA VAL A 112 12.56 0.41 23.81
C VAL A 112 11.08 0.23 24.10
N LYS A 113 10.74 -0.73 24.96
CA LYS A 113 9.41 -0.89 25.54
C LYS A 113 9.07 0.34 26.40
N GLY A 114 7.80 0.76 26.43
CA GLY A 114 7.33 1.81 27.34
C GLY A 114 7.12 3.16 26.67
N PHE A 115 6.48 3.16 25.49
CA PHE A 115 5.87 4.38 24.95
C PHE A 115 4.51 4.65 25.58
N LEU A 116 3.66 3.63 25.70
CA LEU A 116 2.45 3.68 26.54
C LEU A 116 2.85 3.31 27.97
N LEU A 117 2.74 4.28 28.89
CA LEU A 117 3.13 4.14 30.30
C LEU A 117 1.96 3.71 31.17
N TYR A 118 0.75 4.18 30.85
CA TYR A 118 -0.46 3.86 31.58
C TYR A 118 -1.66 3.75 30.64
N ASP A 119 -2.52 2.78 30.95
CA ASP A 119 -3.81 2.57 30.31
C ASP A 119 -4.78 2.06 31.37
N SER A 120 -5.86 2.80 31.64
CA SER A 120 -6.88 2.38 32.61
C SER A 120 -7.72 1.18 32.12
N GLY A 121 -7.64 0.84 30.84
CA GLY A 121 -8.15 -0.42 30.28
C GLY A 121 -9.38 -0.28 29.37
N VAL A 122 -9.61 -1.33 28.57
CA VAL A 122 -10.76 -1.45 27.67
C VAL A 122 -12.03 -1.60 28.51
N GLY A 123 -13.09 -0.86 28.15
CA GLY A 123 -14.36 -0.84 28.89
C GLY A 123 -14.52 0.32 29.88
N ASP A 124 -13.46 1.08 30.15
CA ASP A 124 -13.54 2.32 30.92
C ASP A 124 -14.11 3.47 30.07
N GLY A 125 -15.26 4.02 30.46
CA GLY A 125 -15.89 5.16 29.78
C GLY A 125 -15.03 6.43 29.81
N GLU A 126 -14.19 6.58 30.83
CA GLU A 126 -13.28 7.70 31.03
C GLU A 126 -11.83 7.32 30.78
N ARG A 127 -11.60 6.31 29.92
CA ARG A 127 -10.29 5.69 29.71
C ARG A 127 -9.14 6.68 29.57
N ILE A 128 -8.14 6.56 30.43
CA ILE A 128 -6.96 7.41 30.47
C ILE A 128 -5.78 6.65 29.87
N LEU A 129 -5.15 7.25 28.85
CA LEU A 129 -3.92 6.77 28.23
C LEU A 129 -2.81 7.78 28.50
N ILE A 130 -1.68 7.32 29.04
CA ILE A 130 -0.50 8.18 29.26
C ILE A 130 0.65 7.65 28.43
N PHE A 131 1.13 8.50 27.53
CA PHE A 131 2.29 8.21 26.69
C PHE A 131 3.52 8.94 27.21
N GLY A 132 4.69 8.32 27.08
CA GLY A 132 5.95 8.91 27.52
C GLY A 132 7.15 8.03 27.20
N ARG A 133 8.25 8.26 27.92
CA ARG A 133 9.44 7.39 27.86
C ARG A 133 9.56 6.65 29.18
N GLN A 134 9.99 5.39 29.15
CA GLN A 134 10.29 4.57 30.32
C GLN A 134 11.07 5.31 31.43
N TRP A 135 11.94 6.26 31.09
CA TRP A 135 12.69 7.05 32.06
C TRP A 135 11.81 7.90 33.01
N HIS A 136 10.53 8.09 32.68
CA HIS A 136 9.52 8.78 33.50
C HIS A 136 8.49 7.81 34.11
N SER A 137 8.67 6.48 33.98
CA SER A 137 7.65 5.50 34.36
C SER A 137 7.47 5.31 35.87
N THR A 138 8.42 5.79 36.69
CA THR A 138 8.35 5.70 38.15
C THR A 138 7.07 6.32 38.71
N TRP A 139 6.58 7.42 38.11
CA TRP A 139 5.32 8.06 38.53
C TRP A 139 4.06 7.33 38.05
N SER A 140 4.10 6.70 36.87
CA SER A 140 2.92 6.00 36.30
C SER A 140 2.47 4.78 37.11
N GLY A 141 3.36 4.18 37.92
CA GLY A 141 3.04 3.05 38.77
C GLY A 141 2.08 3.38 39.91
N GLU A 142 2.10 4.62 40.41
CA GLU A 142 1.25 5.07 41.53
C GLU A 142 -0.23 5.20 41.13
N MET A 143 -0.52 5.35 39.83
CA MET A 143 -1.87 5.52 39.30
C MET A 143 -2.71 4.23 39.26
N LYS A 144 -2.11 3.05 39.45
CA LYS A 144 -2.82 1.76 39.50
C LYS A 144 -3.61 1.54 40.81
N THR A 145 -3.59 2.49 41.73
CA THR A 145 -4.02 2.32 43.13
C THR A 145 -5.22 3.18 43.55
N VAL A 146 -6.03 3.67 42.60
CA VAL A 146 -7.23 4.47 42.89
C VAL A 146 -8.48 3.76 42.40
#